data_AF-A0A7Y7Y6T6-F1
#
_entry.id   AF-A0A7Y7Y6T6-F1
#
_cell.length_a   1.000
_cell.length_b   1.000
_cell.length_c   1.000
_cell.angle_alpha   90.00
_cell.angle_beta   90.00
_cell.angle_gamma   90.00
#
_symmetry.space_group_name_H-M   'P 1'
#
loop_
_entity.id
_entity.type
_entity.pdbx_description
1 polymer ?
#
loop_
_entity_poly.entity_id
_entity_poly.type
_entity_poly.pdbx_seq_one_letter_code
_entity_poly.pdbx_strand_id
1 'polypeptide(L)'
;MSGRAADQDLRIPPDEFEQIRKTSKMHSRNLDVAYELLVEGKGLVAVATAHGLTKQRALAIRDKIYSAYLMKTPEGWKCAQICAPSDMIDRFIKEADSERLRYWHLHSVASKEAKP
;
A
#
# COMPACT_ATOMS: atom_id res chain seq x y z
N MET A 1 -18.44 6.82 16.38
CA MET A 1 -17.87 5.46 16.18
C MET A 1 -17.55 5.27 14.70
N SER A 2 -16.30 5.46 14.27
CA SER A 2 -15.90 5.31 12.86
C SER A 2 -14.47 4.77 12.73
N GLY A 3 -14.17 3.69 13.46
CA GLY A 3 -12.83 3.08 13.49
C GLY A 3 -12.70 1.77 12.70
N ARG A 4 -13.80 1.18 12.21
CA ARG A 4 -13.80 -0.16 11.59
C ARG A 4 -13.62 -0.17 10.07
N ALA A 5 -13.88 0.95 9.38
CA ALA A 5 -13.77 1.01 7.92
C ALA A 5 -12.33 1.22 7.44
N ALA A 6 -11.54 2.06 8.11
CA ALA A 6 -10.20 2.44 7.64
C ALA A 6 -9.17 1.28 7.64
N ASP A 7 -9.32 0.29 8.52
CA ASP A 7 -8.40 -0.87 8.58
C ASP A 7 -8.71 -1.94 7.50
N GLN A 8 -9.89 -1.89 6.85
CA GLN A 8 -10.27 -2.82 5.79
C GLN A 8 -9.75 -2.41 4.40
N ASP A 9 -9.42 -1.14 4.18
CA ASP A 9 -9.01 -0.62 2.87
C ASP A 9 -7.50 -0.67 2.59
N LEU A 10 -6.68 -1.00 3.59
CA LEU A 10 -5.22 -1.13 3.41
C LEU A 10 -4.89 -2.58 3.08
N ARG A 11 -5.08 -2.97 1.82
CA ARG A 11 -4.71 -4.30 1.30
C ARG A 11 -3.75 -4.19 0.13
N ILE A 12 -2.77 -5.08 0.12
CA ILE A 12 -1.82 -5.25 -0.98
C ILE A 12 -2.02 -6.67 -1.54
N PRO A 13 -2.18 -6.84 -2.86
CA PRO A 13 -2.19 -8.17 -3.47
C PRO A 13 -0.93 -8.98 -3.14
N PRO A 14 -1.02 -10.31 -2.95
CA PRO A 14 0.14 -11.14 -2.62
C PRO A 14 1.31 -10.97 -3.60
N ASP A 15 1.03 -10.96 -4.91
CA ASP A 15 2.05 -10.85 -5.96
C ASP A 15 2.79 -9.50 -5.91
N GLU A 16 2.06 -8.42 -5.64
CA GLU A 16 2.63 -7.09 -5.45
C GLU A 16 3.48 -7.03 -4.19
N PHE A 17 3.05 -7.68 -3.10
CA PHE A 17 3.81 -7.75 -1.86
C PHE A 17 5.10 -8.56 -2.01
N GLU A 18 5.10 -9.62 -2.81
CA GLU A 18 6.32 -10.37 -3.12
C GLU A 18 7.35 -9.49 -3.86
N GLN A 19 6.89 -8.57 -4.71
CA GLN A 19 7.80 -7.60 -5.34
C GLN A 19 8.37 -6.61 -4.31
N ILE A 20 7.59 -6.20 -3.31
CA ILE A 20 8.08 -5.41 -2.17
C ILE A 20 9.13 -6.22 -1.39
N ARG A 21 8.90 -7.50 -1.11
CA ARG A 21 9.87 -8.37 -0.41
C ARG A 21 11.20 -8.45 -1.13
N LYS A 22 11.20 -8.55 -2.46
CA LYS A 22 12.41 -8.61 -3.29
C LYS A 22 13.23 -7.32 -3.29
N THR A 23 12.60 -6.16 -3.09
CA THR A 23 13.23 -4.84 -3.29
C THR A 23 13.44 -4.07 -1.98
N SER A 24 12.73 -4.44 -0.92
CA SER A 24 12.77 -3.74 0.36
C SER A 24 14.07 -3.99 1.12
N LYS A 25 14.62 -2.91 1.70
CA LYS A 25 15.75 -2.96 2.62
C LYS A 25 15.33 -3.27 4.07
N MET A 26 14.04 -3.53 4.31
CA MET A 26 13.55 -3.84 5.65
C MET A 26 13.91 -5.26 6.06
N HIS A 27 14.09 -5.45 7.37
CA HIS A 27 14.33 -6.76 7.96
C HIS A 27 13.15 -7.72 7.67
N SER A 28 13.45 -8.99 7.38
CA SER A 28 12.48 -10.05 7.04
C SER A 28 11.30 -10.10 8.01
N ARG A 29 11.58 -10.17 9.32
CA ARG A 29 10.56 -10.11 10.39
C ARG A 29 9.56 -8.95 10.24
N ASN A 30 9.99 -7.76 9.81
CA ASN A 30 9.05 -6.65 9.61
C ASN A 30 8.24 -6.82 8.33
N LEU A 31 8.81 -7.46 7.29
CA LEU A 31 8.08 -7.82 6.08
C LEU A 31 7.02 -8.88 6.37
N ASP A 32 7.30 -9.83 7.26
CA ASP A 32 6.33 -10.85 7.68
C ASP A 32 5.17 -10.24 8.46
N VAL A 33 5.46 -9.35 9.42
CA VAL A 33 4.44 -8.57 10.13
C VAL A 33 3.55 -7.80 9.15
N ALA A 34 4.14 -7.13 8.15
CA ALA A 34 3.37 -6.40 7.16
C ALA A 34 2.59 -7.30 6.21
N TYR A 35 3.10 -8.49 5.86
CA TYR A 35 2.38 -9.47 5.05
C TYR A 35 1.10 -9.91 5.77
N GLU A 36 1.21 -10.27 7.05
CA GLU A 36 0.07 -10.67 7.86
C GLU A 36 -0.98 -9.56 7.97
N LEU A 37 -0.56 -8.30 8.05
CA LEU A 37 -1.46 -7.14 8.18
C LEU A 37 -2.08 -6.68 6.85
N LEU A 38 -1.28 -6.61 5.79
CA LEU A 38 -1.65 -5.99 4.51
C LEU A 38 -2.11 -7.00 3.46
N VAL A 39 -1.68 -8.25 3.54
CA VAL A 39 -2.06 -9.30 2.59
C VAL A 39 -3.11 -10.21 3.20
N GLU A 40 -2.82 -10.81 4.35
CA GLU A 40 -3.75 -11.74 5.02
C GLU A 40 -4.88 -11.02 5.77
N GLY A 41 -4.70 -9.73 6.04
CA GLY A 41 -5.71 -8.90 6.71
C GLY A 41 -5.94 -9.23 8.18
N LYS A 42 -4.93 -9.82 8.85
CA LYS A 42 -4.98 -10.10 10.27
C LYS A 42 -5.04 -8.82 11.10
N GLY A 43 -5.63 -8.91 12.28
CA GLY A 43 -5.78 -7.76 13.17
C GLY A 43 -4.45 -7.30 13.77
N LEU A 44 -4.26 -5.98 13.85
CA LEU A 44 -3.06 -5.34 14.41
C LEU A 44 -2.62 -5.88 15.77
N VAL A 45 -3.56 -6.11 16.68
CA VAL A 45 -3.26 -6.60 18.03
C VAL A 45 -2.77 -8.04 17.99
N ALA A 46 -3.42 -8.91 17.21
CA ALA A 46 -3.06 -10.31 17.11
C ALA A 46 -1.65 -10.49 16.51
N VAL A 47 -1.35 -9.78 15.43
CA VAL A 47 -0.02 -9.82 14.80
C VAL A 47 1.04 -9.22 15.73
N ALA A 48 0.75 -8.11 16.41
CA ALA A 48 1.69 -7.53 17.38
C ALA A 48 2.04 -8.54 18.48
N THR A 49 1.05 -9.20 19.08
CA THR A 49 1.28 -10.21 20.12
C THR A 49 2.05 -11.42 19.60
N ALA A 50 1.69 -11.97 18.44
CA ALA A 50 2.37 -13.12 17.84
C ALA A 50 3.85 -12.85 17.55
N HIS A 51 4.17 -11.61 17.18
CA HIS A 51 5.54 -11.19 16.89
C HIS A 51 6.25 -10.54 18.07
N GLY A 52 5.69 -10.53 19.28
CA GLY A 52 6.33 -9.90 20.45
C GLY A 52 6.59 -8.39 20.27
N LEU A 53 5.71 -7.70 19.55
CA LEU A 53 5.77 -6.27 19.28
C LEU A 53 4.65 -5.52 20.02
N THR A 54 4.84 -4.22 20.21
CA THR A 54 3.73 -3.35 20.63
C THR A 54 2.78 -3.09 19.45
N LYS A 55 1.51 -2.83 19.74
CA LYS A 55 0.51 -2.46 18.71
C LYS A 55 0.98 -1.27 17.87
N GLN A 56 1.57 -0.25 18.51
CA GLN A 56 2.12 0.92 17.82
C GLN A 56 3.24 0.56 16.86
N ARG A 57 4.10 -0.41 17.22
CA ARG A 57 5.18 -0.84 16.35
C ARG A 57 4.66 -1.60 15.14
N ALA A 58 3.67 -2.49 15.32
CA ALA A 58 3.01 -3.17 14.22
C ALA A 58 2.32 -2.17 13.27
N LEU A 59 1.66 -1.15 13.82
CA LEU A 59 1.04 -0.06 13.06
C LEU A 59 2.08 0.70 12.22
N ALA A 60 3.19 1.12 12.84
CA ALA A 60 4.25 1.84 12.13
C ALA A 60 4.89 1.01 11.01
N ILE A 61 5.03 -0.31 11.19
CA ILE A 61 5.52 -1.22 10.14
C ILE A 61 4.54 -1.26 8.97
N ARG A 62 3.25 -1.44 9.25
CA ARG A 62 2.18 -1.44 8.24
C ARG A 62 2.17 -0.15 7.43
N ASP A 63 2.11 0.99 8.11
CA ASP A 63 1.97 2.30 7.46
C ASP A 63 3.20 2.63 6.61
N LYS A 64 4.40 2.23 7.05
CA LYS A 64 5.64 2.40 6.29
C LYS A 64 5.65 1.58 4.99
N ILE A 65 5.21 0.33 5.03
CA ILE A 65 5.19 -0.53 3.84
C ILE A 65 4.07 -0.11 2.89
N TYR A 66 2.89 0.20 3.43
CA TYR A 66 1.77 0.63 2.61
C TYR A 66 2.03 1.97 1.92
N SER A 67 2.60 2.95 2.62
CA SER A 67 3.02 4.21 1.99
C SER A 67 4.08 4.00 0.91
N ALA A 68 5.06 3.14 1.14
CA ALA A 68 6.05 2.80 0.11
C ALA A 68 5.41 2.12 -1.12
N TYR A 69 4.42 1.26 -0.91
CA TYR A 69 3.65 0.62 -1.99
C TYR A 69 2.87 1.65 -2.82
N LEU A 70 2.20 2.59 -2.18
CA LEU A 70 1.48 3.67 -2.87
C LEU A 70 2.40 4.58 -3.69
N MET A 71 3.67 4.70 -3.28
CA MET A 71 4.70 5.47 -3.99
C MET A 71 5.37 4.68 -5.12
N LYS A 72 5.07 3.39 -5.29
CA LYS A 72 5.58 2.60 -6.41
C LYS A 72 4.98 3.16 -7.69
N THR A 73 5.83 3.63 -8.60
CA THR A 73 5.44 4.05 -9.94
C THR A 73 4.82 2.84 -10.65
N PRO A 74 3.53 2.90 -11.06
CA PRO A 74 2.91 1.81 -11.78
C PRO A 74 3.61 1.52 -13.12
N GLU A 75 3.41 0.33 -13.67
CA GLU A 75 4.03 -0.03 -14.95
C GLU A 75 3.54 0.90 -16.07
N GLY A 76 4.47 1.42 -16.87
CA GLY A 76 4.18 2.41 -17.91
C GLY A 76 4.12 3.87 -17.42
N TRP A 77 4.21 4.12 -16.11
CA TRP A 77 4.19 5.47 -15.56
C TRP A 77 5.61 6.04 -15.46
N LYS A 78 5.72 7.36 -15.56
CA LYS A 78 7.01 8.07 -15.48
C LYS A 78 6.90 9.25 -14.52
N CYS A 79 7.97 9.48 -13.78
CA CYS A 79 8.15 10.69 -12.97
C CYS A 79 8.82 11.76 -13.84
N ALA A 80 8.31 12.99 -13.79
CA ALA A 80 8.89 14.14 -14.48
C ALA A 80 8.98 15.34 -13.52
N GLN A 81 10.03 16.13 -13.67
CA GLN A 81 10.15 17.43 -13.01
C GLN A 81 9.85 18.50 -14.05
N ILE A 82 8.85 19.34 -13.78
CA ILE A 82 8.38 20.36 -14.71
C ILE A 82 8.30 21.73 -14.02
N CYS A 83 8.49 22.79 -14.78
CA CYS A 83 8.19 24.16 -14.39
C CYS A 83 7.14 24.70 -15.37
N ALA A 84 5.96 25.07 -14.86
CA ALA A 84 4.83 25.53 -15.65
C ALA A 84 3.95 26.48 -14.81
N PRO A 85 3.06 27.27 -15.43
CA PRO A 85 2.02 28.03 -14.74
C PRO A 85 1.22 27.19 -13.74
N SER A 86 0.91 27.77 -12.57
CA SER A 86 0.29 27.05 -11.45
C SER A 86 -1.03 26.37 -11.82
N ASP A 87 -1.87 26.99 -12.64
CA ASP A 87 -3.15 26.45 -13.09
C ASP A 87 -2.99 25.17 -13.95
N MET A 88 -1.86 25.04 -14.63
CA MET A 88 -1.52 23.86 -15.42
C MET A 88 -1.02 22.73 -14.53
N ILE A 89 -0.22 23.06 -13.51
CA ILE A 89 0.24 22.12 -12.49
C ILE A 89 -0.96 21.56 -11.71
N ASP A 90 -1.89 22.41 -11.28
CA ASP A 90 -3.07 21.97 -10.51
C ASP A 90 -3.96 21.02 -11.31
N ARG A 91 -4.18 21.31 -12.60
CA ARG A 91 -4.90 20.41 -13.51
C ARG A 91 -4.19 19.08 -13.67
N PHE A 92 -2.88 19.11 -13.92
CA PHE A 92 -2.07 17.89 -14.05
C PHE A 92 -2.13 17.03 -12.77
N ILE A 93 -1.98 17.64 -11.59
CA ILE A 93 -2.06 16.92 -10.31
C ILE A 93 -3.43 16.25 -10.16
N LYS A 94 -4.52 16.97 -10.44
CA LYS A 94 -5.88 16.43 -10.32
C LYS A 94 -6.15 15.27 -11.28
N GLU A 95 -5.68 15.37 -12.52
CA GLU A 95 -5.78 14.31 -13.52
C GLU A 95 -4.95 13.09 -13.11
N ALA A 96 -3.69 13.31 -12.68
CA ALA A 96 -2.80 12.25 -12.23
C ALA A 96 -3.30 11.53 -10.96
N ASP A 97 -3.88 12.27 -10.00
CA ASP A 97 -4.51 11.69 -8.80
C ASP A 97 -5.70 10.79 -9.18
N SER A 98 -6.56 11.27 -10.09
CA SER A 98 -7.73 10.52 -10.56
C SER A 98 -7.33 9.23 -11.26
N GLU A 99 -6.30 9.28 -12.10
CA GLU A 99 -5.77 8.10 -12.78
C GLU A 99 -5.09 7.13 -11.80
N ARG A 100 -4.42 7.63 -10.74
CA ARG A 100 -3.85 6.77 -9.69
C ARG A 100 -4.95 6.02 -8.95
N LEU A 101 -6.02 6.71 -8.56
CA LEU A 101 -7.16 6.08 -7.91
C LEU A 101 -7.79 5.01 -8.80
N ARG A 102 -7.95 5.30 -10.10
CA ARG A 102 -8.47 4.34 -11.09
C ARG A 102 -7.58 3.10 -11.21
N TYR A 103 -6.27 3.29 -11.34
CA TYR A 103 -5.29 2.21 -11.43
C TYR A 103 -5.36 1.30 -10.20
N TRP A 104 -5.29 1.86 -8.99
CA TRP A 104 -5.32 1.07 -7.76
C TRP A 104 -6.69 0.43 -7.50
N HIS A 105 -7.79 1.06 -7.93
CA HIS A 105 -9.11 0.44 -7.86
C HIS A 105 -9.21 -0.79 -8.78
N LEU A 106 -8.79 -0.67 -10.04
CA LEU A 106 -8.78 -1.80 -10.98
C LEU A 106 -7.86 -2.94 -10.51
N HIS A 107 -6.66 -2.62 -10.03
CA HIS A 107 -5.67 -3.63 -9.63
C HIS A 107 -5.95 -4.23 -8.23
N SER A 108 -6.76 -3.56 -7.39
CA SER A 108 -7.27 -4.15 -6.15
C SER A 108 -8.49 -5.06 -6.38
N VAL A 109 -9.27 -4.81 -7.43
CA VAL A 109 -10.44 -5.63 -7.82
C VAL A 109 -10.03 -6.85 -8.66
N ALA A 110 -9.04 -6.73 -9.55
CA ALA A 110 -8.55 -7.85 -10.36
C ALA A 110 -8.02 -9.03 -9.52
N SER A 111 -7.51 -8.77 -8.30
CA SER A 111 -7.10 -9.83 -7.37
C SER A 111 -8.26 -10.62 -6.76
N LYS A 112 -9.52 -10.19 -6.91
CA LYS A 112 -10.70 -10.94 -6.45
C LYS A 112 -11.25 -11.92 -7.49
N GLU A 113 -10.92 -11.77 -8.77
CA GLU A 113 -11.41 -12.65 -9.84
C GLU A 113 -10.46 -13.80 -10.17
N ALA A 114 -9.23 -13.78 -9.67
CA ALA A 114 -8.28 -14.88 -9.78
C ALA A 114 -8.46 -15.90 -8.64
N LYS A 115 -9.61 -16.59 -8.61
CA LYS A 115 -9.70 -17.86 -7.87
C LYS A 115 -10.60 -18.83 -8.64
N PRO A 116 -10.03 -19.83 -9.34
CA PRO A 116 -10.80 -21.01 -9.74
C PRO A 116 -11.21 -21.84 -8.52
#